data_AF-A0A6P6Y2C4-F1
#
_entry.id   AF-A0A6P6Y2C4-F1
#
_cell.length_a   1.000
_cell.length_b   1.000
_cell.length_c   1.000
_cell.angle_alpha   90.00
_cell.angle_beta   90.00
_cell.angle_gamma   90.00
#
_symmetry.space_group_name_H-M   'P 1'
#
loop_
_entity.id
_entity.type
_entity.pdbx_description
1 polymer ?
#
loop_
_entity_poly.entity_id
_entity_poly.type
_entity_poly.pdbx_seq_one_letter_code
_entity_poly.pdbx_strand_id
1 'polypeptide(L)'
;MPRLSPKQKNQLENDIKQIIETHLPDNISELYRLEEFKQLVKDIIIPCNGQVNRCVKQAWQSVQIEWEERSLDEIIQIRSKHNFSPTKYYDLATSIEIAKTLLLCQYGRKKEAKRFIQHVYAVLRKVFLKRNTLAIIGQAGDGKEFFLSTIFTLVWNVGYVDGNSNFNCQDLLNRSLGVVEHFKFKPPQMGRYKNVFAGRGSQIKYRNEWTTLRRIPIIITSNNRFIDQLDYPQAFEQRMFINYWQPQPWLDKLSKRLHPLILPHLAKECFQNVLSVSEVVSLAEPDYDSDLERDLQLVEC
;
A
#
# COMPACT_ATOMS: atom_id res chain seq x y z
N MET A 1 24.86 -16.23 29.85
CA MET A 1 23.74 -16.70 28.99
C MET A 1 24.30 -17.30 27.72
N PRO A 2 23.87 -18.50 27.29
CA PRO A 2 24.32 -19.11 26.04
C PRO A 2 23.95 -18.21 24.87
N ARG A 3 24.87 -18.03 23.91
CA ARG A 3 24.66 -17.23 22.70
C ARG A 3 24.51 -18.19 21.52
N LEU A 4 23.62 -17.89 20.58
CA LEU A 4 23.55 -18.60 19.31
C LEU A 4 24.91 -18.52 18.60
N SER A 5 25.37 -19.66 18.07
CA SER A 5 26.52 -19.72 17.18
C SER A 5 26.24 -18.95 15.88
N PRO A 6 27.28 -18.51 15.14
CA PRO A 6 27.08 -17.84 13.85
C PRO A 6 26.23 -18.65 12.87
N LYS A 7 26.43 -19.98 12.80
CA LYS A 7 25.65 -20.88 11.93
C LYS A 7 24.18 -20.89 12.33
N GLN A 8 23.87 -20.97 13.62
CA GLN A 8 22.49 -20.95 14.11
C GLN A 8 21.80 -19.60 13.86
N LYS A 9 22.53 -18.48 13.98
CA LYS A 9 21.98 -17.16 13.66
C LYS A 9 21.62 -17.02 12.19
N ASN A 10 22.51 -17.46 11.30
CA ASN A 10 22.26 -17.40 9.86
C ASN A 10 21.08 -18.28 9.47
N GLN A 11 20.98 -19.49 10.03
CA GLN A 11 19.83 -20.37 9.80
C GLN A 11 18.52 -19.71 10.26
N LEU A 12 18.49 -19.23 11.50
CA LEU A 12 17.31 -18.55 12.05
C LEU A 12 16.91 -17.33 11.21
N GLU A 13 17.88 -16.52 10.77
CA GLU A 13 17.59 -15.37 9.91
C GLU A 13 16.92 -15.82 8.61
N ASN A 14 17.45 -16.86 7.95
CA ASN A 14 16.89 -17.40 6.70
C ASN A 14 15.48 -17.98 6.90
N ASP A 15 15.24 -18.72 7.98
CA ASP A 15 13.93 -19.28 8.29
C ASP A 15 12.90 -18.16 8.54
N ILE A 16 13.30 -17.09 9.24
CA ILE A 16 12.45 -15.90 9.43
C ILE A 16 12.16 -15.21 8.09
N LYS A 17 13.16 -15.05 7.21
CA LYS A 17 12.96 -14.47 5.87
C LYS A 17 11.91 -15.27 5.11
N GLN A 18 12.02 -16.59 5.09
CA GLN A 18 11.07 -17.46 4.39
C GLN A 18 9.63 -17.28 4.90
N ILE A 19 9.43 -17.17 6.23
CA ILE A 19 8.12 -16.90 6.82
C ILE A 19 7.59 -15.53 6.37
N ILE A 20 8.43 -14.49 6.42
CA ILE A 20 8.04 -13.14 5.98
C ILE A 20 7.65 -13.16 4.49
N GLU A 21 8.41 -13.81 3.63
CA GLU A 21 8.12 -13.84 2.19
C GLU A 21 6.87 -14.65 1.85
N THR A 22 6.55 -15.67 2.65
CA THR A 22 5.37 -16.51 2.48
C THR A 22 4.11 -15.76 2.90
N HIS A 23 4.13 -15.11 4.07
CA HIS A 23 2.94 -14.51 4.67
C HIS A 23 2.78 -13.03 4.37
N LEU A 24 3.89 -12.33 4.10
CA LEU A 24 3.98 -10.89 3.88
C LEU A 24 3.20 -10.09 4.95
N PRO A 25 3.53 -10.28 6.24
CA PRO A 25 2.83 -9.61 7.35
C PRO A 25 3.00 -8.09 7.27
N ASP A 26 2.00 -7.29 7.64
CA ASP A 26 2.05 -5.83 7.44
C ASP A 26 3.11 -5.16 8.35
N ASN A 27 3.50 -5.83 9.45
CA ASN A 27 4.51 -5.34 10.39
C ASN A 27 5.09 -6.48 11.25
N ILE A 28 6.15 -6.19 12.01
CA ILE A 28 6.81 -7.15 12.90
C ILE A 28 5.85 -7.70 13.97
N SER A 29 4.88 -6.91 14.45
CA SER A 29 3.91 -7.40 15.45
C SER A 29 2.99 -8.48 14.87
N GLU A 30 2.64 -8.40 13.58
CA GLU A 30 1.92 -9.45 12.89
C GLU A 30 2.77 -10.69 12.66
N LEU A 31 4.06 -10.54 12.30
CA LEU A 31 4.99 -11.66 12.21
C LEU A 31 5.02 -12.46 13.53
N TYR A 32 5.08 -11.79 14.68
CA TYR A 32 5.05 -12.45 15.99
C TYR A 32 3.75 -13.21 16.29
N ARG A 33 2.65 -12.92 15.58
CA ARG A 33 1.37 -13.61 15.76
C ARG A 33 1.23 -14.86 14.90
N LEU A 34 2.07 -15.02 13.87
CA LEU A 34 2.04 -16.19 12.98
C LEU A 34 2.45 -17.46 13.75
N GLU A 35 1.67 -18.53 13.61
CA GLU A 35 1.93 -19.81 14.29
C GLU A 35 3.26 -20.42 13.86
N GLU A 36 3.61 -20.32 12.57
CA GLU A 36 4.90 -20.77 12.05
C GLU A 36 6.08 -20.06 12.71
N PHE A 37 5.96 -18.74 12.94
CA PHE A 37 6.99 -17.97 13.64
C PHE A 37 7.06 -18.35 15.12
N LYS A 38 5.91 -18.50 15.79
CA LYS A 38 5.86 -18.93 17.20
C LYS A 38 6.52 -20.30 17.36
N GLN A 39 6.24 -21.24 16.46
CA GLN A 39 6.83 -22.57 16.48
C GLN A 39 8.35 -22.53 16.24
N LEU A 40 8.81 -21.75 15.24
CA LEU A 40 10.24 -21.56 14.96
C LEU A 40 11.01 -21.06 16.20
N VAL A 41 10.42 -20.11 16.95
CA VAL A 41 11.09 -19.52 18.13
C VAL A 41 10.91 -20.36 19.39
N LYS A 42 9.86 -21.19 19.49
CA LYS A 42 9.61 -22.08 20.63
C LYS A 42 10.76 -23.06 20.85
N ASP A 43 11.39 -23.51 19.77
CA ASP A 43 12.51 -24.45 19.78
C ASP A 43 13.85 -23.77 20.18
N ILE A 44 13.85 -22.44 20.35
CA ILE A 44 15.02 -21.63 20.71
C ILE A 44 14.90 -21.22 22.19
N ILE A 45 15.69 -21.87 23.05
CA ILE A 45 15.66 -21.71 24.52
C ILE A 45 15.67 -20.22 24.94
N ILE A 46 14.80 -19.91 25.90
CA ILE A 46 14.29 -18.60 26.36
C ILE A 46 15.32 -17.47 26.72
N PRO A 47 16.61 -17.70 27.05
CA PRO A 47 17.54 -16.59 27.38
C PRO A 47 17.91 -15.65 26.20
N CYS A 48 17.44 -15.93 24.98
CA CYS A 48 17.95 -15.31 23.75
C CYS A 48 17.03 -14.27 23.08
N ASN A 49 16.01 -13.74 23.76
CA ASN A 49 15.07 -12.76 23.16
C ASN A 49 15.77 -11.57 22.48
N GLY A 50 16.87 -11.07 23.05
CA GLY A 50 17.66 -10.00 22.43
C GLY A 50 18.40 -10.41 21.15
N GLN A 51 18.69 -11.69 20.95
CA GLN A 51 19.30 -12.21 19.72
C GLN A 51 18.24 -12.50 18.65
N VAL A 52 17.12 -13.11 19.04
CA VAL A 52 15.98 -13.33 18.14
C VAL A 52 15.51 -12.00 17.57
N ASN A 53 15.33 -10.97 18.40
CA ASN A 53 14.92 -9.65 17.94
C ASN A 53 15.93 -9.00 16.98
N ARG A 54 17.23 -9.32 17.08
CA ARG A 54 18.23 -8.86 16.10
C ARG A 54 18.08 -9.60 14.78
N CYS A 55 17.96 -10.93 14.83
CA CYS A 55 17.72 -11.76 13.63
C CYS A 55 16.42 -11.34 12.92
N VAL A 56 15.34 -11.10 13.66
CA VAL A 56 14.07 -10.57 13.10
C VAL A 56 14.30 -9.25 12.37
N LYS A 57 14.97 -8.28 13.02
CA LYS A 57 15.25 -6.98 12.38
C LYS A 57 16.13 -7.09 11.14
N GLN A 58 17.14 -7.96 11.17
CA GLN A 58 18.04 -8.20 10.03
C GLN A 58 17.31 -8.89 8.88
N ALA A 59 16.57 -9.96 9.18
CA ALA A 59 15.73 -10.66 8.20
C ALA A 59 14.73 -9.71 7.55
N TRP A 60 14.01 -8.93 8.36
CA TRP A 60 13.04 -7.95 7.88
C TRP A 60 13.68 -6.92 6.93
N GLN A 61 14.82 -6.34 7.33
CA GLN A 61 15.53 -5.38 6.49
C GLN A 61 16.03 -6.00 5.17
N SER A 62 16.53 -7.24 5.21
CA SER A 62 16.95 -7.97 4.00
C SER A 62 15.78 -8.15 3.04
N VAL A 63 14.64 -8.66 3.54
CA VAL A 63 13.43 -8.86 2.73
C VAL A 63 12.94 -7.55 2.13
N GLN A 64 12.97 -6.45 2.88
CA GLN A 64 12.58 -5.13 2.36
C GLN A 64 13.48 -4.65 1.21
N ILE A 65 14.79 -4.81 1.34
CA ILE A 65 15.77 -4.46 0.29
C ILE A 65 15.54 -5.33 -0.95
N GLU A 66 15.38 -6.63 -0.77
CA GLU A 66 15.11 -7.58 -1.86
C GLU A 66 13.76 -7.28 -2.54
N TRP A 67 12.75 -6.87 -1.75
CA TRP A 67 11.42 -6.51 -2.25
C TRP A 67 11.39 -5.16 -2.98
N GLU A 68 12.25 -4.20 -2.61
CA GLU A 68 12.40 -2.91 -3.33
C GLU A 68 12.82 -3.11 -4.78
N GLU A 69 13.66 -4.11 -5.04
CA GLU A 69 14.22 -4.40 -6.37
C GLU A 69 13.24 -5.16 -7.28
N ARG A 70 12.14 -5.70 -6.74
CA ARG A 70 11.15 -6.45 -7.53
C ARG A 70 10.36 -5.53 -8.44
N SER A 71 10.17 -5.97 -9.67
CA SER A 71 9.24 -5.34 -10.61
C SER A 71 7.80 -5.50 -10.15
N LEU A 72 6.91 -4.64 -10.64
CA LEU A 72 5.48 -4.75 -10.37
C LEU A 72 4.90 -6.10 -10.83
N ASP A 73 5.41 -6.66 -11.92
CA ASP A 73 4.92 -7.93 -12.47
C ASP A 73 5.30 -9.11 -11.58
N GLU A 74 6.52 -9.14 -11.06
CA GLU A 74 6.97 -10.13 -10.07
C GLU A 74 6.15 -10.00 -8.78
N ILE A 75 5.92 -8.78 -8.30
CA ILE A 75 5.05 -8.53 -7.13
C ILE A 75 3.66 -9.10 -7.37
N ILE A 76 3.05 -8.84 -8.53
CA ILE A 76 1.73 -9.37 -8.89
C ILE A 76 1.73 -10.91 -8.93
N GLN A 77 2.76 -11.52 -9.50
CA GLN A 77 2.89 -12.99 -9.59
C GLN A 77 3.08 -13.66 -8.22
N ILE A 78 3.78 -13.01 -7.29
CA ILE A 78 3.92 -13.48 -5.92
C ILE A 78 2.58 -13.33 -5.20
N ARG A 79 1.97 -12.14 -5.28
CA ARG A 79 0.71 -11.81 -4.62
C ARG A 79 -0.48 -12.59 -5.16
N SER A 80 -0.46 -13.07 -6.40
CA SER A 80 -1.53 -13.91 -6.95
C SER A 80 -1.62 -15.29 -6.30
N LYS A 81 -0.55 -15.73 -5.63
CA LYS A 81 -0.52 -16.98 -4.86
C LYS A 81 -0.85 -16.78 -3.38
N HIS A 82 -0.98 -15.52 -2.94
CA HIS A 82 -1.26 -15.18 -1.55
C HIS A 82 -2.73 -15.36 -1.24
N ASN A 83 -3.03 -15.93 -0.06
CA ASN A 83 -4.41 -16.10 0.40
C ASN A 83 -4.87 -14.84 1.13
N PHE A 84 -5.62 -13.98 0.45
CA PHE A 84 -6.20 -12.79 1.04
C PHE A 84 -7.44 -13.15 1.87
N SER A 85 -7.47 -12.71 3.12
CA SER A 85 -8.52 -13.09 4.06
C SER A 85 -9.92 -12.68 3.58
N PRO A 86 -10.89 -13.62 3.45
CA PRO A 86 -12.26 -13.32 3.01
C PRO A 86 -13.06 -12.51 4.04
N THR A 87 -12.54 -12.38 5.26
CA THR A 87 -13.12 -11.51 6.31
C THR A 87 -12.71 -10.04 6.14
N LYS A 88 -11.53 -9.78 5.55
CA LYS A 88 -10.97 -8.43 5.36
C LYS A 88 -11.29 -7.86 3.98
N TYR A 89 -11.37 -8.71 2.97
CA TYR A 89 -11.55 -8.31 1.58
C TYR A 89 -12.80 -8.94 0.96
N TYR A 90 -13.45 -8.19 0.06
CA TYR A 90 -14.39 -8.78 -0.90
C TYR A 90 -13.66 -9.77 -1.81
N ASP A 91 -14.39 -10.71 -2.40
CA ASP A 91 -13.83 -11.55 -3.46
C ASP A 91 -13.39 -10.69 -4.66
N LEU A 92 -12.57 -11.28 -5.53
CA LEU A 92 -11.96 -10.55 -6.63
C LEU A 92 -12.99 -10.02 -7.64
N ALA A 93 -14.03 -10.79 -7.96
CA ALA A 93 -15.04 -10.39 -8.95
C ALA A 93 -15.86 -9.20 -8.44
N THR A 94 -16.37 -9.30 -7.21
CA THR A 94 -17.09 -8.22 -6.54
C THR A 94 -16.23 -6.97 -6.41
N SER A 95 -14.96 -7.13 -6.02
CA SER A 95 -14.02 -6.01 -5.90
C SER A 95 -13.77 -5.29 -7.24
N ILE A 96 -13.72 -6.03 -8.35
CA ILE A 96 -13.56 -5.44 -9.69
C ILE A 96 -14.78 -4.59 -10.04
N GLU A 97 -16.00 -5.06 -9.79
CA GLU A 97 -17.21 -4.29 -10.08
C GLU A 97 -17.35 -3.05 -9.20
N ILE A 98 -17.04 -3.15 -7.90
CA ILE A 98 -16.99 -1.97 -7.01
C ILE A 98 -15.97 -0.95 -7.55
N ALA A 99 -14.77 -1.40 -7.90
CA ALA A 99 -13.71 -0.51 -8.39
C ALA A 99 -14.06 0.14 -9.74
N LYS A 100 -14.65 -0.62 -10.68
CA LYS A 100 -15.14 -0.08 -11.97
C LYS A 100 -16.18 1.01 -11.74
N THR A 101 -17.13 0.77 -10.85
CA THR A 101 -18.21 1.69 -10.52
C THR A 101 -17.67 2.96 -9.88
N LEU A 102 -16.80 2.82 -8.89
CA LEU A 102 -16.09 3.95 -8.28
C LEU A 102 -15.37 4.80 -9.33
N LEU A 103 -14.57 4.19 -10.19
CA LEU A 103 -13.83 4.94 -11.22
C LEU A 103 -14.75 5.60 -12.23
N LEU A 104 -15.86 4.98 -12.62
CA LEU A 104 -16.85 5.62 -13.50
C LEU A 104 -17.55 6.79 -12.81
N CYS A 105 -17.89 6.68 -11.52
CA CYS A 105 -18.44 7.80 -10.77
C CYS A 105 -17.45 8.96 -10.66
N GLN A 106 -16.15 8.68 -10.52
CA GLN A 106 -15.11 9.71 -10.42
C GLN A 106 -14.87 10.45 -11.74
N TYR A 107 -14.89 9.74 -12.87
CA TYR A 107 -14.46 10.29 -14.16
C TYR A 107 -15.60 10.52 -15.16
N GLY A 108 -16.80 9.98 -14.91
CA GLY A 108 -17.96 10.04 -15.80
C GLY A 108 -17.82 9.32 -17.15
N ARG A 109 -16.59 8.95 -17.55
CA ARG A 109 -16.27 8.38 -18.86
C ARG A 109 -15.25 7.24 -18.74
N LYS A 110 -15.54 6.13 -19.43
CA LYS A 110 -14.69 4.92 -19.49
C LYS A 110 -13.24 5.22 -19.91
N LYS A 111 -13.07 6.11 -20.90
CA LYS A 111 -11.74 6.49 -21.41
C LYS A 111 -10.88 7.17 -20.33
N GLU A 112 -11.50 8.00 -19.50
CA GLU A 112 -10.81 8.74 -18.44
C GLU A 112 -10.50 7.83 -17.23
N ALA A 113 -11.44 6.96 -16.86
CA ALA A 113 -11.20 5.90 -15.87
C ALA A 113 -10.03 4.96 -16.29
N LYS A 114 -10.00 4.53 -17.56
CA LYS A 114 -8.89 3.74 -18.11
C LYS A 114 -7.57 4.52 -18.08
N ARG A 115 -7.61 5.81 -18.41
CA ARG A 115 -6.43 6.68 -18.36
C ARG A 115 -5.87 6.81 -16.94
N PHE A 116 -6.72 6.87 -15.92
CA PHE A 116 -6.27 6.86 -14.53
C PHE A 116 -5.52 5.56 -14.20
N ILE A 117 -6.05 4.39 -14.56
CA ILE A 117 -5.35 3.11 -14.36
C ILE A 117 -4.00 3.10 -15.09
N GLN A 118 -3.93 3.63 -16.31
CA GLN A 118 -2.65 3.80 -17.03
C GLN A 118 -1.67 4.70 -16.28
N HIS A 119 -2.14 5.79 -15.67
CA HIS A 119 -1.30 6.65 -14.83
C HIS A 119 -0.77 5.90 -13.59
N VAL A 120 -1.62 5.12 -12.91
CA VAL A 120 -1.21 4.26 -11.78
C VAL A 120 -0.08 3.33 -12.21
N TYR A 121 -0.27 2.58 -13.31
CA TYR A 121 0.76 1.69 -13.85
C TYR A 121 2.04 2.41 -14.25
N ALA A 122 1.91 3.56 -14.92
CA ALA A 122 3.07 4.35 -15.35
C ALA A 122 3.93 4.81 -14.17
N VAL A 123 3.29 5.15 -13.05
CA VAL A 123 3.98 5.53 -11.81
C VAL A 123 4.62 4.31 -11.16
N LEU A 124 3.86 3.24 -10.88
CA LEU A 124 4.39 2.05 -10.20
C LEU A 124 5.52 1.37 -10.97
N ARG A 125 5.44 1.33 -12.31
CA ARG A 125 6.51 0.81 -13.19
C ARG A 125 7.60 1.83 -13.50
N LYS A 126 7.56 3.04 -12.94
CA LYS A 126 8.57 4.08 -13.11
C LYS A 126 8.82 4.44 -14.61
N VAL A 127 7.78 4.37 -15.45
CA VAL A 127 7.87 4.48 -16.92
C VAL A 127 8.50 5.79 -17.37
N PHE A 128 8.07 6.91 -16.79
CA PHE A 128 8.57 8.24 -17.17
C PHE A 128 9.65 8.71 -16.22
N LEU A 129 10.81 9.15 -16.73
CA LEU A 129 11.94 9.56 -15.89
C LEU A 129 11.63 10.70 -14.90
N LYS A 130 10.80 11.67 -15.30
CA LYS A 130 10.47 12.85 -14.47
C LYS A 130 9.07 12.81 -13.85
N ARG A 131 8.16 11.99 -14.37
CA ARG A 131 6.76 11.92 -13.92
C ARG A 131 6.54 10.64 -13.13
N ASN A 132 6.91 10.71 -11.86
CA ASN A 132 7.07 9.56 -10.96
C ASN A 132 6.07 9.57 -9.80
N THR A 133 5.10 10.49 -9.85
CA THR A 133 4.13 10.71 -8.77
C THR A 133 2.71 10.60 -9.27
N LEU A 134 1.83 9.99 -8.50
CA LEU A 134 0.38 10.03 -8.67
C LEU A 134 -0.21 10.88 -7.53
N ALA A 135 -0.95 11.94 -7.85
CA ALA A 135 -1.66 12.74 -6.87
C ALA A 135 -3.17 12.55 -7.05
N ILE A 136 -3.87 12.24 -5.95
CA ILE A 136 -5.32 12.21 -5.91
C ILE A 136 -5.79 13.22 -4.86
N ILE A 137 -6.60 14.17 -5.31
CA ILE A 137 -7.07 15.32 -4.52
C ILE A 137 -8.58 15.26 -4.44
N GLY A 138 -9.14 15.26 -3.24
CA GLY A 138 -10.58 15.26 -3.02
C GLY A 138 -10.92 15.18 -1.54
N GLN A 139 -12.19 15.37 -1.18
CA GLN A 139 -12.59 15.47 0.22
C GLN A 139 -12.60 14.10 0.93
N ALA A 140 -12.81 14.09 2.25
CA ALA A 140 -13.06 12.84 2.96
C ALA A 140 -14.29 12.12 2.35
N GLY A 141 -14.25 10.79 2.30
CA GLY A 141 -15.35 9.98 1.75
C GLY A 141 -15.42 9.94 0.22
N ASP A 142 -14.42 10.43 -0.52
CA ASP A 142 -14.34 10.29 -1.98
C ASP A 142 -13.80 8.92 -2.45
N GLY A 143 -13.33 8.09 -1.53
CA GLY A 143 -12.82 6.76 -1.82
C GLY A 143 -11.33 6.70 -2.17
N LYS A 144 -10.56 7.79 -2.04
CA LYS A 144 -9.10 7.81 -2.27
C LYS A 144 -8.40 6.69 -1.50
N GLU A 145 -8.57 6.68 -0.18
CA GLU A 145 -7.93 5.73 0.72
C GLU A 145 -8.49 4.32 0.50
N PHE A 146 -9.79 4.19 0.21
CA PHE A 146 -10.43 2.91 -0.10
C PHE A 146 -9.79 2.23 -1.30
N PHE A 147 -9.65 2.95 -2.42
CA PHE A 147 -9.00 2.44 -3.62
C PHE A 147 -7.49 2.24 -3.42
N LEU A 148 -6.77 3.23 -2.89
CA LEU A 148 -5.31 3.18 -2.76
C LEU A 148 -4.83 2.12 -1.77
N SER A 149 -5.64 1.76 -0.78
CA SER A 149 -5.32 0.67 0.15
C SER A 149 -5.04 -0.66 -0.57
N THR A 150 -5.71 -0.91 -1.70
CA THR A 150 -5.44 -2.10 -2.54
C THR A 150 -4.04 -2.12 -3.10
N ILE A 151 -3.56 -0.96 -3.56
CA ILE A 151 -2.23 -0.77 -4.12
C ILE A 151 -1.20 -0.92 -2.99
N PHE A 152 -1.46 -0.34 -1.83
CA PHE A 152 -0.56 -0.42 -0.68
C PHE A 152 -0.42 -1.86 -0.21
N THR A 153 -1.52 -2.61 -0.10
CA THR A 153 -1.48 -4.03 0.25
C THR A 153 -0.79 -4.85 -0.84
N LEU A 154 -1.10 -4.62 -2.12
CA LEU A 154 -0.45 -5.31 -3.24
C LEU A 154 1.09 -5.14 -3.17
N VAL A 155 1.54 -3.89 -3.00
CA VAL A 155 2.98 -3.54 -2.98
C VAL A 155 3.65 -3.87 -1.64
N TRP A 156 2.91 -3.93 -0.53
CA TRP A 156 3.36 -4.26 0.83
C TRP A 156 4.34 -3.28 1.48
N ASN A 157 5.55 -3.18 0.95
CA ASN A 157 6.68 -2.46 1.53
C ASN A 157 6.57 -0.95 1.25
N VAL A 158 5.57 -0.33 1.86
CA VAL A 158 5.23 1.08 1.72
C VAL A 158 5.92 1.90 2.81
N GLY A 159 6.44 3.07 2.46
CA GLY A 159 6.93 4.08 3.40
C GLY A 159 6.13 5.36 3.33
N TYR A 160 6.09 6.09 4.43
CA TYR A 160 5.30 7.31 4.57
C TYR A 160 6.18 8.55 4.72
N VAL A 161 5.77 9.63 4.07
CA VAL A 161 6.40 10.93 4.25
C VAL A 161 5.75 11.66 5.40
N ASP A 162 6.51 11.87 6.48
CA ASP A 162 6.06 12.69 7.60
C ASP A 162 6.26 14.18 7.29
N GLY A 163 5.18 14.86 6.88
CA GLY A 163 5.19 16.28 6.59
C GLY A 163 5.55 17.19 7.78
N ASN A 164 5.62 16.67 9.01
CA ASN A 164 6.00 17.43 10.20
C ASN A 164 7.47 17.30 10.59
N SER A 165 8.19 16.33 10.04
CA SER A 165 9.59 16.08 10.35
C SER A 165 10.54 16.80 9.39
N ASN A 166 11.68 17.27 9.91
CA ASN A 166 12.80 17.72 9.08
C ASN A 166 13.48 16.56 8.33
N PHE A 167 13.24 15.33 8.77
CA PHE A 167 13.68 14.07 8.18
C PHE A 167 12.51 13.33 7.50
N ASN A 168 11.58 14.08 6.91
CA ASN A 168 10.34 13.63 6.30
C ASN A 168 10.42 12.44 5.32
N CYS A 169 11.57 12.19 4.70
CA CYS A 169 11.72 11.12 3.71
C CYS A 169 12.49 9.89 4.23
N GLN A 170 12.88 9.82 5.50
CA GLN A 170 13.67 8.70 6.04
C GLN A 170 12.97 7.35 5.90
N ASP A 171 11.66 7.31 6.10
CA ASP A 171 10.89 6.06 6.01
C ASP A 171 10.74 5.55 4.57
N LEU A 172 11.13 6.34 3.55
CA LEU A 172 11.14 5.92 2.15
C LEU A 172 12.35 5.03 1.79
N LEU A 173 13.37 4.97 2.65
CA LEU A 173 14.55 4.13 2.41
C LEU A 173 14.17 2.66 2.46
N ASN A 174 14.62 1.89 1.47
CA ASN A 174 14.34 0.46 1.32
C ASN A 174 12.84 0.15 1.15
N ARG A 175 12.09 1.04 0.49
CA ARG A 175 10.65 0.90 0.25
C ARG A 175 10.35 0.82 -1.24
N SER A 176 9.32 0.06 -1.59
CA SER A 176 8.87 -0.09 -2.97
C SER A 176 7.90 1.01 -3.42
N LEU A 177 7.27 1.70 -2.46
CA LEU A 177 6.31 2.77 -2.71
C LEU A 177 6.34 3.80 -1.57
N GLY A 178 6.34 5.09 -1.93
CA GLY A 178 6.23 6.19 -0.99
C GLY A 178 4.83 6.79 -0.99
N VAL A 179 4.31 7.10 0.19
CA VAL A 179 2.99 7.72 0.37
C VAL A 179 3.15 9.05 1.09
N VAL A 180 2.43 10.06 0.60
CA VAL A 180 2.35 11.38 1.22
C VAL A 180 0.89 11.67 1.51
N GLU A 181 0.49 11.44 2.76
CA GLU A 181 -0.89 11.68 3.20
C GLU A 181 -1.10 13.13 3.60
N HIS A 182 -2.29 13.65 3.31
CA HIS A 182 -2.71 15.01 3.65
C HIS A 182 -1.64 16.06 3.33
N PHE A 183 -1.10 16.02 2.10
CA PHE A 183 0.07 16.81 1.77
C PHE A 183 -0.14 18.31 2.06
N LYS A 184 0.69 18.84 2.97
CA LYS A 184 0.73 20.26 3.32
C LYS A 184 2.05 20.85 2.84
N PHE A 185 1.95 22.00 2.21
CA PHE A 185 3.10 22.71 1.70
C PHE A 185 3.93 23.34 2.83
N LYS A 186 5.24 23.11 2.81
CA LYS A 186 6.22 23.78 3.67
C LYS A 186 7.41 24.27 2.82
N PRO A 187 7.62 25.59 2.69
CA PRO A 187 8.66 26.16 1.80
C PRO A 187 10.07 25.57 1.98
N PRO A 188 10.59 25.30 3.19
CA PRO A 188 11.94 24.78 3.37
C PRO A 188 12.20 23.41 2.72
N GLN A 189 11.14 22.64 2.44
CA GLN A 189 11.24 21.27 1.96
C GLN A 189 10.99 21.14 0.44
N MET A 190 10.70 22.25 -0.26
CA MET A 190 10.32 22.25 -1.67
C MET A 190 11.34 21.60 -2.60
N GLY A 191 12.63 21.92 -2.42
CA GLY A 191 13.69 21.37 -3.26
C GLY A 191 13.76 19.85 -3.15
N ARG A 192 13.61 19.33 -1.92
CA ARG A 192 13.58 17.89 -1.65
C ARG A 192 12.36 17.23 -2.27
N TYR A 193 11.16 17.77 -2.06
CA TYR A 193 9.94 17.22 -2.67
C TYR A 193 10.00 17.22 -4.19
N LYS A 194 10.50 18.30 -4.82
CA LYS A 194 10.69 18.34 -6.28
C LYS A 194 11.62 17.24 -6.79
N ASN A 195 12.64 16.85 -6.03
CA ASN A 195 13.55 15.78 -6.42
C ASN A 195 12.91 14.40 -6.23
N VAL A 196 12.32 14.16 -5.06
CA VAL A 196 11.65 12.88 -4.73
C VAL A 196 10.48 12.62 -5.67
N PHE A 197 9.61 13.61 -5.90
CA PHE A 197 8.45 13.48 -6.79
C PHE A 197 8.83 13.31 -8.26
N ALA A 198 10.02 13.80 -8.65
CA ALA A 198 10.59 13.54 -9.97
C ALA A 198 11.27 12.18 -10.07
N GLY A 199 11.44 11.44 -8.97
CA GLY A 199 12.20 10.19 -8.95
C GLY A 199 13.71 10.39 -9.06
N ARG A 200 14.23 11.57 -8.68
CA ARG A 200 15.68 11.84 -8.66
C ARG A 200 16.29 11.35 -7.36
N GLY A 201 17.48 10.75 -7.47
CA GLY A 201 18.29 10.39 -6.30
C GLY A 201 18.45 11.57 -5.36
N SER A 202 18.10 11.38 -4.09
CA SER A 202 18.14 12.43 -3.08
C SER A 202 18.92 11.94 -1.86
N GLN A 203 19.85 12.76 -1.37
CA GLN A 203 20.59 12.42 -0.15
C GLN A 203 19.70 12.60 1.07
N ILE A 204 19.56 11.53 1.85
CA ILE A 204 18.78 11.51 3.10
C ILE A 204 19.74 11.12 4.22
N LYS A 205 19.77 11.94 5.27
CA LYS A 205 20.46 11.57 6.50
C LYS A 205 19.69 10.43 7.15
N TYR A 206 20.32 9.29 7.35
CA TYR A 206 19.76 8.14 8.05
C TYR A 206 20.76 7.67 9.10
N ARG A 207 20.37 7.72 10.38
CA ARG A 207 21.28 7.52 11.52
C ARG A 207 22.48 8.50 11.43
N ASN A 208 23.70 7.97 11.41
CA ASN A 208 24.94 8.74 11.36
C ASN A 208 25.52 8.89 9.94
N GLU A 209 24.78 8.46 8.91
CA GLU A 209 25.27 8.38 7.54
C GLU A 209 24.33 9.09 6.55
N TRP A 210 24.89 9.47 5.40
CA TRP A 210 24.13 9.96 4.26
C TRP A 210 23.86 8.80 3.30
N THR A 211 22.59 8.55 3.04
CA THR A 211 22.14 7.48 2.15
C THR A 211 21.39 8.07 0.97
N THR A 212 21.70 7.60 -0.23
CA THR A 212 20.97 7.98 -1.44
C THR A 212 19.63 7.27 -1.47
N LEU A 213 18.53 8.02 -1.40
CA LEU A 213 17.20 7.49 -1.72
C LEU A 213 17.15 7.16 -3.21
N ARG A 214 16.91 5.87 -3.51
CA ARG A 214 16.70 5.39 -4.88
C ARG A 214 15.38 5.94 -5.42
N ARG A 215 15.21 5.83 -6.74
CA ARG A 215 13.97 6.22 -7.39
C ARG A 215 12.82 5.33 -6.91
N ILE A 216 11.88 5.91 -6.17
CA ILE A 216 10.70 5.26 -5.58
C ILE A 216 9.42 5.92 -6.14
N PRO A 217 8.40 5.18 -6.59
CA PRO A 217 7.14 5.78 -7.01
C PRO A 217 6.47 6.46 -5.82
N ILE A 218 5.80 7.59 -6.05
CA ILE A 218 5.14 8.36 -4.99
C ILE A 218 3.63 8.43 -5.26
N ILE A 219 2.84 8.20 -4.21
CA ILE A 219 1.40 8.47 -4.19
C ILE A 219 1.14 9.59 -3.19
N ILE A 220 0.38 10.60 -3.60
CA ILE A 220 -0.03 11.72 -2.78
C ILE A 220 -1.54 11.68 -2.64
N THR A 221 -2.03 11.76 -1.40
CA THR A 221 -3.43 12.07 -1.11
C THR A 221 -3.54 13.45 -0.48
N SER A 222 -4.56 14.22 -0.86
CA SER A 222 -4.86 15.48 -0.18
C SER A 222 -6.33 15.84 -0.23
N ASN A 223 -6.77 16.54 0.81
CA ASN A 223 -8.11 17.15 0.89
C ASN A 223 -8.13 18.59 0.37
N ASN A 224 -6.96 19.21 0.17
CA ASN A 224 -6.85 20.55 -0.38
C ASN A 224 -6.25 20.50 -1.79
N ARG A 225 -6.58 21.52 -2.59
CA ARG A 225 -5.91 21.75 -3.88
C ARG A 225 -4.54 22.39 -3.63
N PHE A 226 -3.62 21.63 -3.04
CA PHE A 226 -2.29 22.14 -2.65
C PHE A 226 -1.50 22.72 -3.83
N ILE A 227 -1.75 22.24 -5.06
CA ILE A 227 -1.08 22.72 -6.28
C ILE A 227 -1.40 24.20 -6.51
N ASP A 228 -2.65 24.60 -6.29
CA ASP A 228 -3.13 25.98 -6.48
C ASP A 228 -2.49 26.95 -5.46
N GLN A 229 -1.88 26.42 -4.39
CA GLN A 229 -1.24 27.19 -3.32
C GLN A 229 0.27 27.37 -3.54
N LEU A 230 0.83 26.81 -4.63
CA LEU A 230 2.25 26.89 -4.92
C LEU A 230 2.58 28.13 -5.75
N ASP A 231 3.70 28.78 -5.45
CA ASP A 231 4.20 29.90 -6.27
C ASP A 231 4.56 29.46 -7.71
N TYR A 232 4.93 28.18 -7.89
CA TYR A 232 5.37 27.60 -9.17
C TYR A 232 4.74 26.21 -9.39
N PRO A 233 3.42 26.14 -9.68
CA PRO A 233 2.70 24.88 -9.77
C PRO A 233 3.22 23.99 -10.92
N GLN A 234 3.66 24.58 -12.03
CA GLN A 234 4.16 23.86 -13.20
C GLN A 234 5.38 22.98 -12.87
N ALA A 235 6.18 23.39 -11.88
CA ALA A 235 7.30 22.57 -11.40
C ALA A 235 6.79 21.26 -10.78
N PHE A 236 5.64 21.23 -10.13
CA PHE A 236 5.08 20.02 -9.56
C PHE A 236 4.27 19.24 -10.60
N GLU A 237 3.43 19.91 -11.39
CA GLU A 237 2.58 19.29 -12.42
C GLU A 237 3.36 18.43 -13.42
N GLN A 238 4.55 18.86 -13.85
CA GLN A 238 5.38 18.07 -14.77
C GLN A 238 5.85 16.74 -14.16
N ARG A 239 5.86 16.62 -12.83
CA ARG A 239 6.37 15.47 -12.07
C ARG A 239 5.27 14.50 -11.62
N MET A 240 4.01 14.85 -11.82
CA MET A 240 2.89 14.06 -11.30
C MET A 240 1.74 13.90 -12.30
N PHE A 241 0.94 12.86 -12.08
CA PHE A 241 -0.40 12.73 -12.64
C PHE A 241 -1.40 13.19 -11.58
N ILE A 242 -2.08 14.31 -11.83
CA ILE A 242 -3.04 14.89 -10.87
C ILE A 242 -4.44 14.42 -11.23
N ASN A 243 -5.18 13.95 -10.23
CA ASN A 243 -6.56 13.51 -10.36
C ASN A 243 -7.40 14.16 -9.27
N TYR A 244 -8.61 14.59 -9.63
CA TYR A 244 -9.55 15.20 -8.70
C TYR A 244 -10.72 14.25 -8.48
N TRP A 245 -10.94 13.84 -7.24
CA TRP A 245 -12.01 12.93 -6.87
C TRP A 245 -13.10 13.67 -6.09
N GLN A 246 -14.33 13.21 -6.29
CA GLN A 246 -15.54 13.72 -5.65
C GLN A 246 -16.04 12.73 -4.59
N PRO A 247 -16.70 13.21 -3.52
CA PRO A 247 -17.32 12.35 -2.50
C PRO A 247 -18.18 11.23 -3.10
N GLN A 248 -18.11 10.04 -2.50
CA GLN A 248 -18.83 8.85 -2.90
C GLN A 248 -19.56 8.24 -1.68
N PRO A 249 -20.68 8.83 -1.23
CA PRO A 249 -21.35 8.43 0.02
C PRO A 249 -21.79 6.97 0.06
N TRP A 250 -21.97 6.33 -1.11
CA TRP A 250 -22.35 4.93 -1.18
C TRP A 250 -21.26 3.97 -0.68
N LEU A 251 -20.00 4.41 -0.59
CA LEU A 251 -18.90 3.60 -0.04
C LEU A 251 -19.10 3.29 1.44
N ASP A 252 -19.84 4.12 2.19
CA ASP A 252 -20.11 3.90 3.62
C ASP A 252 -20.99 2.66 3.87
N LYS A 253 -21.63 2.13 2.82
CA LYS A 253 -22.42 0.89 2.87
C LYS A 253 -21.57 -0.37 2.72
N LEU A 254 -20.30 -0.23 2.33
CA LEU A 254 -19.40 -1.35 2.15
C LEU A 254 -18.72 -1.72 3.48
N SER A 255 -18.67 -3.01 3.79
CA SER A 255 -18.14 -3.53 5.05
C SER A 255 -16.72 -4.09 4.95
N LYS A 256 -16.24 -4.38 3.73
CA LYS A 256 -14.92 -4.96 3.48
C LYS A 256 -14.07 -4.08 2.55
N ARG A 257 -12.77 -4.34 2.50
CA ARG A 257 -11.86 -3.70 1.56
C ARG A 257 -11.93 -4.38 0.18
N LEU A 258 -11.51 -3.65 -0.84
CA LEU A 258 -11.31 -4.24 -2.17
C LEU A 258 -10.15 -5.24 -2.18
N HIS A 259 -10.29 -6.30 -2.96
CA HIS A 259 -9.26 -7.30 -3.15
C HIS A 259 -7.96 -6.68 -3.71
N PRO A 260 -6.76 -6.97 -3.17
CA PRO A 260 -5.51 -6.32 -3.60
C PRO A 260 -5.12 -6.57 -5.06
N LEU A 261 -5.63 -7.64 -5.67
CA LEU A 261 -5.38 -7.99 -7.08
C LEU A 261 -6.30 -7.29 -8.09
N ILE A 262 -7.13 -6.32 -7.70
CA ILE A 262 -8.00 -5.63 -8.69
C ILE A 262 -7.19 -4.92 -9.80
N LEU A 263 -6.01 -4.39 -9.49
CA LEU A 263 -5.24 -3.54 -10.39
C LEU A 263 -4.85 -4.24 -11.72
N PRO A 264 -4.27 -5.45 -11.72
CA PRO A 264 -3.99 -6.20 -12.96
C PRO A 264 -5.23 -6.56 -13.78
N HIS A 265 -6.39 -6.67 -13.15
CA HIS A 265 -7.64 -6.90 -13.85
C HIS A 265 -8.12 -5.60 -14.51
N LEU A 266 -8.20 -4.50 -13.75
CA LEU A 266 -8.59 -3.18 -14.26
C LEU A 266 -7.71 -2.70 -15.43
N ALA A 267 -6.44 -3.12 -15.49
CA ALA A 267 -5.55 -2.82 -16.61
C ALA A 267 -5.96 -3.48 -17.94
N LYS A 268 -6.50 -4.71 -17.84
CA LYS A 268 -6.97 -5.52 -18.98
C LYS A 268 -8.41 -5.18 -19.36
N GLU A 269 -9.17 -4.61 -18.44
CA GLU A 269 -10.58 -4.29 -18.62
C GLU A 269 -10.87 -3.18 -19.65
N CYS A 270 -12.05 -3.29 -20.26
CA CYS A 270 -12.62 -2.28 -21.16
C CYS A 270 -13.72 -1.44 -20.51
N PHE A 271 -13.98 -1.60 -19.20
CA PHE A 271 -15.08 -0.95 -18.48
C PHE A 271 -16.44 -1.15 -19.18
N GLN A 272 -16.69 -2.35 -19.70
CA GLN A 272 -17.97 -2.73 -20.30
C GLN A 272 -18.93 -3.23 -19.22
N ASN A 273 -20.24 -3.05 -19.45
CA ASN A 273 -21.32 -3.51 -18.58
C ASN A 273 -21.05 -3.26 -17.09
N VAL A 274 -20.70 -2.02 -16.74
CA VAL A 274 -20.42 -1.65 -15.35
C VAL A 274 -21.73 -1.55 -14.61
N LEU A 275 -21.81 -2.22 -13.48
CA LEU A 275 -22.97 -2.19 -12.60
C LEU A 275 -23.26 -0.76 -12.12
N SER A 276 -24.53 -0.47 -11.89
CA SER A 276 -24.96 0.73 -11.17
C SER A 276 -24.54 0.65 -9.70
N VAL A 277 -24.52 1.80 -9.03
CA VAL A 277 -24.22 1.87 -7.59
C VAL A 277 -25.18 0.98 -6.78
N SER A 278 -26.47 0.95 -7.12
CA SER A 278 -27.44 0.07 -6.45
C SER A 278 -27.11 -1.40 -6.63
N GLU A 279 -26.78 -1.83 -7.84
CA GLU A 279 -26.41 -3.22 -8.13
C GLU A 279 -25.12 -3.62 -7.41
N VAL A 280 -24.13 -2.73 -7.35
CA VAL A 280 -22.87 -2.98 -6.63
C VAL A 280 -23.10 -3.09 -5.13
N VAL A 281 -23.90 -2.20 -4.54
CA VAL A 281 -24.21 -2.25 -3.11
C VAL A 281 -24.92 -3.57 -2.78
N SER A 282 -25.92 -3.97 -3.57
CA SER A 282 -26.60 -5.27 -3.38
C SER A 282 -25.68 -6.47 -3.57
N LEU A 283 -24.70 -6.41 -4.49
CA LEU A 283 -23.69 -7.45 -4.65
C LEU A 283 -22.75 -7.54 -3.43
N ALA A 284 -22.51 -6.40 -2.78
CA ALA A 284 -21.59 -6.28 -1.65
C ALA A 284 -22.27 -6.49 -0.28
N GLU A 285 -23.60 -6.61 -0.26
CA GLU A 285 -24.34 -7.03 0.93
C GLU A 285 -23.94 -8.48 1.26
N PRO A 286 -23.55 -8.79 2.50
CA PRO A 286 -23.48 -10.18 2.90
C PRO A 286 -24.88 -10.77 2.71
N ASP A 287 -24.96 -12.01 2.20
CA ASP A 287 -26.14 -12.83 2.45
C ASP A 287 -26.38 -12.72 3.96
N TYR A 288 -27.47 -12.07 4.35
CA TYR A 288 -28.00 -12.17 5.69
C TYR A 288 -28.50 -13.61 5.80
N ASP A 289 -27.55 -14.54 5.93
CA ASP A 289 -27.89 -15.89 6.30
C ASP A 289 -28.44 -15.81 7.72
N SER A 290 -29.62 -16.37 7.87
CA SER A 290 -30.51 -16.38 9.03
C SER A 290 -29.91 -16.90 10.35
N ASP A 291 -28.59 -17.08 10.42
CA ASP A 291 -27.86 -17.63 11.55
C ASP A 291 -27.45 -16.56 12.58
N LEU A 292 -27.33 -15.28 12.20
CA LEU A 292 -27.03 -14.21 13.16
C LEU A 292 -28.22 -13.88 14.09
N GLU A 293 -29.46 -14.18 13.68
CA GLU A 293 -30.63 -14.09 14.56
C GLU A 293 -30.68 -15.24 15.59
N ARG A 294 -30.05 -16.40 15.32
CA ARG A 294 -29.97 -17.49 16.32
C ARG A 294 -28.99 -17.17 17.44
N ASP A 295 -27.88 -16.52 17.12
CA ASP A 295 -26.87 -16.19 18.14
C ASP A 295 -27.29 -15.00 19.02
N LEU A 296 -28.14 -14.09 18.52
CA LEU A 296 -28.71 -13.01 19.33
C LEU A 296 -29.87 -13.45 20.23
N GLN A 297 -30.56 -14.55 19.91
CA GLN A 297 -31.57 -15.14 20.80
C GLN A 297 -30.97 -15.94 21.96
N LEU A 298 -29.68 -16.30 21.90
CA LEU A 298 -28.99 -17.04 22.96
C LEU A 298 -28.29 -16.13 24.01
N VAL A 299 -28.35 -14.81 23.82
CA VAL A 299 -27.82 -13.81 24.78
C VAL A 299 -28.94 -13.22 25.66
N GLU A 300 -30.21 -13.50 25.35
CA GLU A 300 -31.37 -13.19 26.20
C GLU A 300 -31.98 -14.47 26.79
N CYS A 301 -31.21 -15.20 27.60
CA CYS A 301 -31.69 -16.20 28.58
C CYS A 301 -30.77 -16.21 29.81
#